data_AF-A0A949ZXN7-F1
#
_entry.id   AF-A0A949ZXN7-F1
#
_cell.length_a   1.000
_cell.length_b   1.000
_cell.length_c   1.000
_cell.angle_alpha   90.00
_cell.angle_beta   90.00
_cell.angle_gamma   90.00
#
_symmetry.space_group_name_H-M   'P 1'
#
loop_
_entity.id
_entity.type
_entity.pdbx_description
1 polymer ?
#
loop_
_entity_poly.entity_id
_entity_poly.type
_entity_poly.pdbx_seq_one_letter_code
_entity_poly.pdbx_strand_id
1 'polypeptide(L)'
;MLGLDPFKSRNFAVGNVERLALYIGAWIGSAVNNVVAEVASLIATVAIVAAQFSSSLDRHLASQPPTPRGHQAVAEAKQPTLGRPSVAGVPPREAVAITLASGQSLLEAFHAGIGLASVLVVLIGAASIRNPRRVIRAKRCPGAPLVGAPPDAAALQASA
;
A
#
# COMPACT_ATOMS: atom_id res chain seq x y z
N MET A 1 60.66 -0.96 -14.54
CA MET A 1 59.75 0.14 -14.96
C MET A 1 58.67 -0.46 -15.85
N LEU A 2 57.49 -0.78 -15.29
CA LEU A 2 56.34 -1.27 -16.07
C LEU A 2 55.48 -0.07 -16.50
N GLY A 3 55.25 0.06 -17.81
CA GLY A 3 54.49 1.14 -18.43
C GLY A 3 53.01 1.12 -18.05
N LEU A 4 52.50 2.28 -17.64
CA LEU A 4 51.10 2.53 -17.27
C LEU A 4 50.27 3.04 -18.47
N ASP A 5 50.50 2.49 -19.66
CA ASP A 5 49.81 2.94 -20.88
C ASP A 5 48.37 2.42 -21.13
N PRO A 6 47.78 1.44 -20.41
CA PRO A 6 46.44 0.97 -20.78
C PRO A 6 45.28 1.86 -20.27
N PHE A 7 45.54 2.91 -19.48
CA PHE A 7 44.47 3.68 -18.82
C PHE A 7 43.99 4.94 -19.55
N LYS A 8 44.52 5.27 -20.73
CA LYS A 8 44.33 6.61 -21.31
C LYS A 8 43.14 6.83 -22.26
N SER A 9 42.46 5.84 -22.86
CA SER A 9 41.60 6.24 -24.01
C SER A 9 40.46 5.30 -24.46
N ARG A 10 39.56 4.85 -23.58
CA ARG A 10 38.23 4.38 -24.04
C ARG A 10 37.10 4.76 -23.08
N ASN A 11 36.46 5.89 -23.35
CA ASN A 11 35.01 6.11 -23.25
C ASN A 11 34.27 5.70 -21.95
N PHE A 12 34.88 5.88 -20.78
CA PHE A 12 34.16 5.72 -19.51
C PHE A 12 33.04 6.75 -19.30
N ALA A 13 33.09 7.91 -19.97
CA ALA A 13 32.07 8.95 -19.85
C ALA A 13 30.80 8.63 -20.66
N VAL A 14 30.90 8.17 -21.92
CA VAL A 14 29.74 7.97 -22.81
C VAL A 14 28.91 6.74 -22.43
N GLY A 15 29.55 5.64 -22.02
CA GLY A 15 28.84 4.45 -21.51
C GLY A 15 28.11 4.68 -20.18
N ASN A 16 28.42 5.77 -19.48
CA ASN A 16 27.80 6.13 -18.21
C ASN A 16 26.50 6.94 -18.41
N VAL A 17 26.42 7.78 -19.46
CA VAL A 17 25.23 8.61 -19.71
C VAL A 17 24.05 7.77 -20.21
N GLU A 18 24.30 6.78 -21.08
CA GLU A 18 23.25 5.90 -21.60
C GLU A 18 22.66 4.99 -20.50
N ARG A 19 23.52 4.46 -19.62
CA ARG A 19 23.08 3.74 -18.42
C ARG A 19 22.34 4.66 -17.45
N LEU A 20 22.85 5.87 -17.23
CA LEU A 20 22.20 6.86 -16.35
C LEU A 20 20.80 7.20 -16.87
N ALA A 21 20.65 7.42 -18.17
CA ALA A 21 19.35 7.68 -18.80
C ALA A 21 18.40 6.49 -18.64
N LEU A 22 18.89 5.25 -18.80
CA LEU A 22 18.09 4.04 -18.61
C LEU A 22 17.67 3.85 -17.14
N TYR A 23 18.56 4.12 -16.18
CA TYR A 23 18.24 4.09 -14.75
C TYR A 23 17.24 5.17 -14.34
N ILE A 24 17.39 6.39 -14.84
CA ILE A 24 16.44 7.49 -14.57
C ILE A 24 15.06 7.17 -15.13
N GLY A 25 14.99 6.67 -16.37
CA GLY A 25 13.73 6.25 -16.99
C GLY A 25 13.04 5.14 -16.20
N ALA A 26 13.79 4.12 -15.77
CA ALA A 26 13.27 3.04 -14.93
C ALA A 26 12.77 3.55 -13.56
N TRP A 27 13.49 4.50 -12.95
CA TRP A 27 13.10 5.10 -11.68
C TRP A 27 11.78 5.90 -11.81
N ILE A 28 11.67 6.75 -12.83
CA ILE A 28 10.45 7.53 -13.08
C ILE A 28 9.27 6.60 -13.35
N GLY A 29 9.45 5.59 -14.21
CA GLY A 29 8.40 4.61 -14.53
C GLY A 29 7.91 3.86 -13.29
N SER A 30 8.83 3.45 -12.41
CA SER A 30 8.48 2.81 -11.14
C SER A 30 7.74 3.76 -10.19
N ALA A 31 8.16 5.03 -10.12
CA ALA A 31 7.51 6.01 -9.25
C ALA A 31 6.07 6.32 -9.70
N VAL A 32 5.85 6.48 -11.01
CA VAL A 32 4.52 6.69 -11.58
C VAL A 32 3.62 5.49 -11.32
N ASN A 33 4.09 4.26 -11.58
CA ASN A 33 3.30 3.06 -11.34
C ASN A 33 2.91 2.90 -9.86
N ASN A 34 3.79 3.28 -8.93
CA ASN A 34 3.48 3.23 -7.50
C ASN A 34 2.35 4.20 -7.13
N VAL A 35 2.42 5.45 -7.58
CA VAL A 35 1.37 6.45 -7.30
C VAL A 35 0.04 6.05 -7.94
N VAL A 36 0.06 5.55 -9.19
CA VAL A 36 -1.15 5.08 -9.87
C VAL A 36 -1.79 3.91 -9.11
N ALA A 37 -0.99 2.95 -8.64
CA ALA A 37 -1.48 1.83 -7.85
C ALA A 37 -2.09 2.29 -6.52
N GLU A 38 -1.47 3.26 -5.85
CA GLU A 38 -1.96 3.83 -4.60
C GLU A 38 -3.31 4.55 -4.80
N VAL A 39 -3.40 5.41 -5.81
CA VAL A 39 -4.64 6.12 -6.15
C VAL A 39 -5.75 5.14 -6.54
N ALA A 40 -5.45 4.13 -7.36
CA ALA A 40 -6.41 3.10 -7.73
C ALA A 40 -6.90 2.31 -6.52
N SER A 41 -6.01 1.96 -5.59
CA SER A 41 -6.37 1.28 -4.33
C SER A 41 -7.25 2.15 -3.44
N LEU A 42 -6.97 3.46 -3.35
CA LEU A 42 -7.80 4.40 -2.60
C LEU A 42 -9.21 4.48 -3.19
N ILE A 43 -9.32 4.67 -4.52
CA ILE A 43 -10.60 4.74 -5.23
C ILE A 43 -11.39 3.44 -5.06
N ALA A 44 -10.73 2.29 -5.21
CA ALA A 44 -11.38 1.00 -5.03
C ALA A 44 -11.92 0.82 -3.61
N THR A 45 -11.13 1.21 -2.60
CA THR A 45 -11.53 1.09 -1.20
C THR A 45 -12.74 1.98 -0.88
N VAL A 46 -12.71 3.25 -1.29
CA VAL A 46 -13.86 4.15 -1.05
C VAL A 46 -15.11 3.69 -1.80
N ALA A 47 -14.97 3.12 -2.99
CA ALA A 47 -16.11 2.56 -3.73
C ALA A 47 -16.74 1.36 -3.01
N ILE A 48 -15.91 0.44 -2.51
CA ILE A 48 -16.40 -0.73 -1.75
C ILE A 48 -17.12 -0.28 -0.48
N VAL A 49 -16.51 0.64 0.28
CA VAL A 49 -17.10 1.15 1.53
C VAL A 49 -18.42 1.90 1.26
N ALA A 50 -18.48 2.73 0.21
CA ALA A 50 -19.71 3.42 -0.19
C ALA A 50 -20.83 2.45 -0.60
N ALA A 51 -20.49 1.37 -1.32
CA ALA A 51 -21.44 0.33 -1.69
C ALA A 51 -22.00 -0.41 -0.46
N GLN A 52 -21.13 -0.73 0.52
CA GLN A 52 -21.55 -1.37 1.78
C GLN A 52 -22.44 -0.43 2.61
N PHE A 53 -22.09 0.85 2.71
CA PHE A 53 -22.91 1.85 3.41
C PHE A 53 -24.31 1.95 2.79
N SER A 54 -24.40 2.10 1.47
CA SER A 54 -25.68 2.19 0.75
C SER A 54 -26.55 0.95 0.99
N SER A 55 -25.94 -0.24 0.94
CA SER A 55 -26.64 -1.50 1.20
C SER A 55 -27.11 -1.65 2.66
N SER A 56 -26.30 -1.21 3.64
CA SER A 56 -26.69 -1.24 5.05
C SER A 56 -27.82 -0.26 5.35
N LEU A 57 -27.78 0.94 4.77
CA LEU A 57 -28.81 1.96 4.93
C LEU A 57 -30.15 1.49 4.37
N ASP A 58 -30.15 0.85 3.19
CA ASP A 58 -31.35 0.27 2.60
C ASP A 58 -31.94 -0.86 3.45
N ARG A 59 -31.09 -1.72 4.03
CA ARG A 59 -31.55 -2.80 4.92
C ARG A 59 -32.21 -2.27 6.20
N HIS A 60 -31.65 -1.22 6.80
CA HIS A 60 -32.21 -0.62 8.01
C HIS A 60 -33.51 0.15 7.76
N LEU A 61 -33.68 0.73 6.56
CA LEU A 61 -34.89 1.45 6.18
C LEU A 61 -35.97 0.55 5.58
N ALA A 62 -35.63 -0.70 5.21
CA ALA A 62 -36.60 -1.67 4.71
C ALA A 62 -37.68 -2.03 5.76
N SER A 63 -37.36 -1.95 7.06
CA SER A 63 -38.34 -2.18 8.14
C SER A 63 -39.32 -1.03 8.36
N GLN A 64 -39.01 0.17 7.86
CA GLN A 64 -39.89 1.34 7.97
C GLN A 64 -39.70 2.24 6.73
N PRO A 65 -40.47 1.99 5.64
CA PRO A 65 -40.26 2.67 4.38
C PRO A 65 -40.43 4.18 4.53
N PRO A 66 -39.45 4.98 4.06
CA PRO A 66 -39.48 6.43 4.22
C PRO A 66 -40.56 7.09 3.38
N THR A 67 -40.97 8.29 3.80
CA THR A 67 -41.87 9.14 3.01
C THR A 67 -41.16 9.65 1.73
N PRO A 68 -41.87 10.21 0.75
CA PRO A 68 -41.24 10.80 -0.45
C PRO A 68 -40.17 11.85 -0.13
N ARG A 69 -40.31 12.59 0.98
CA ARG A 69 -39.27 13.50 1.48
C ARG A 69 -38.12 12.76 2.17
N GLY A 70 -38.42 11.69 2.92
CA GLY A 70 -37.40 10.79 3.47
C GLY A 70 -36.52 10.16 2.39
N HIS A 71 -37.08 9.81 1.23
CA HIS A 71 -36.29 9.32 0.08
C HIS A 71 -35.28 10.35 -0.44
N GLN A 72 -35.60 11.65 -0.44
CA GLN A 72 -34.64 12.69 -0.81
C GLN A 72 -33.50 12.81 0.21
N ALA A 73 -33.83 12.77 1.51
CA ALA A 73 -32.82 12.80 2.57
C ALA A 73 -31.90 11.56 2.53
N VAL A 74 -32.45 10.38 2.18
CA VAL A 74 -31.66 9.14 2.00
C VAL A 74 -30.78 9.22 0.75
N ALA A 75 -31.29 9.78 -0.35
CA ALA A 75 -30.50 9.99 -1.56
C ALA A 75 -29.34 10.97 -1.33
N GLU A 76 -29.57 12.02 -0.55
CA GLU A 76 -28.55 12.98 -0.12
C GLU A 76 -27.53 12.33 0.83
N ALA A 77 -27.99 11.50 1.78
CA ALA A 77 -27.12 10.73 2.68
C ALA A 77 -26.21 9.73 1.95
N LYS A 78 -26.64 9.22 0.78
CA LYS A 78 -25.85 8.31 -0.07
C LYS A 78 -24.82 9.03 -0.92
N GLN A 79 -24.88 10.37 -1.05
CA GLN A 79 -23.83 11.10 -1.74
C GLN A 79 -22.56 11.16 -0.87
N PRO A 80 -21.36 11.10 -1.46
CA PRO A 80 -20.11 11.11 -0.72
C PRO A 80 -19.86 12.50 -0.13
N THR A 81 -20.53 12.80 0.97
CA THR A 81 -20.18 13.86 1.90
C THR A 81 -20.31 13.23 3.27
N LEU A 82 -19.21 13.08 4.00
CA LEU A 82 -19.13 12.52 5.36
C LEU A 82 -19.86 13.38 6.42
N GLY A 83 -20.81 14.21 5.99
CA GLY A 83 -21.61 15.10 6.82
C GLY A 83 -22.86 14.43 7.35
N ARG A 84 -23.47 15.06 8.35
CA ARG A 84 -24.80 14.65 8.83
C ARG A 84 -25.82 14.84 7.71
N PRO A 85 -26.71 13.86 7.46
CA PRO A 85 -27.75 14.00 6.45
C PRO A 85 -28.64 15.19 6.78
N SER A 86 -28.98 15.98 5.76
CA SER A 86 -29.92 17.09 5.92
C SER A 86 -31.33 16.51 6.13
N VAL A 87 -31.85 16.66 7.34
CA VAL A 87 -33.22 16.24 7.71
C VAL A 87 -34.17 17.45 7.79
N ALA A 88 -33.80 18.57 7.17
CA ALA A 88 -34.62 19.78 7.14
C ALA A 88 -35.97 19.50 6.46
N GLY A 89 -37.07 19.72 7.18
CA GLY A 89 -38.43 19.48 6.67
C GLY A 89 -38.92 18.02 6.75
N VAL A 90 -38.14 17.13 7.37
CA VAL A 90 -38.55 15.74 7.67
C VAL A 90 -39.26 15.69 9.04
N PRO A 91 -40.34 14.92 9.22
CA PRO A 91 -41.00 14.74 10.52
C PRO A 91 -40.01 14.29 11.61
N PRO A 92 -40.13 14.78 12.87
CA PRO A 92 -39.11 14.55 13.91
C PRO A 92 -38.81 13.08 14.19
N ARG A 93 -39.83 12.20 14.14
CA ARG A 93 -39.66 10.76 14.33
C ARG A 93 -38.86 10.10 13.20
N GLU A 94 -39.08 10.54 11.97
CA GLU A 94 -38.39 10.02 10.78
C GLU A 94 -36.96 10.58 10.69
N ALA A 95 -36.75 11.84 11.07
CA ALA A 95 -35.42 12.45 11.15
C ALA A 95 -34.49 11.71 12.14
N VAL A 96 -35.01 11.29 13.30
CA VAL A 96 -34.27 10.50 14.29
C VAL A 96 -33.93 9.11 13.74
N ALA A 97 -34.89 8.45 13.09
CA ALA A 97 -34.68 7.14 12.47
C ALA A 97 -33.58 7.19 11.39
N ILE A 98 -33.61 8.19 10.51
CA ILE A 98 -32.61 8.39 9.45
C ILE A 98 -31.22 8.63 10.07
N THR A 99 -31.13 9.50 11.08
CA THR A 99 -29.85 9.82 11.73
C THR A 99 -29.23 8.60 12.42
N LEU A 100 -30.03 7.80 13.11
CA LEU A 100 -29.59 6.57 13.77
C LEU A 100 -29.16 5.50 12.74
N ALA A 101 -29.97 5.31 11.69
CA ALA A 101 -29.66 4.36 10.61
C ALA A 101 -28.37 4.73 9.87
N SER A 102 -28.16 6.03 9.56
CA SER A 102 -26.91 6.50 8.95
C SER A 102 -25.70 6.26 9.86
N GLY A 103 -25.83 6.48 11.18
CA GLY A 103 -24.75 6.23 12.13
C GLY A 103 -24.34 4.75 12.18
N GLN A 104 -25.31 3.84 12.28
CA GLN A 104 -25.05 2.39 12.28
C GLN A 104 -24.45 1.91 10.94
N SER A 105 -24.97 2.44 9.83
CA SER A 105 -24.48 2.10 8.49
C SER A 105 -23.02 2.54 8.29
N LEU A 106 -22.61 3.70 8.82
CA LEU A 106 -21.22 4.15 8.79
C LEU A 106 -20.30 3.21 9.59
N LEU A 107 -20.74 2.76 10.76
CA LEU A 107 -19.98 1.85 11.60
C LEU A 107 -19.80 0.47 10.95
N GLU A 108 -20.85 -0.06 10.33
CA GLU A 108 -20.78 -1.32 9.57
C GLU A 108 -19.83 -1.20 8.37
N ALA A 109 -19.95 -0.11 7.59
CA ALA A 109 -19.09 0.14 6.44
C ALA A 109 -17.62 0.31 6.86
N PHE A 110 -17.37 0.93 8.02
CA PHE A 110 -16.03 1.05 8.60
C PHE A 110 -15.45 -0.32 8.98
N HIS A 111 -16.20 -1.18 9.66
CA HIS A 111 -15.75 -2.53 10.00
C HIS A 111 -15.51 -3.38 8.75
N ALA A 112 -16.38 -3.27 7.73
CA ALA A 112 -16.17 -3.94 6.45
C ALA A 112 -14.87 -3.47 5.77
N GLY A 113 -14.60 -2.16 5.79
CA GLY A 113 -13.34 -1.58 5.30
C GLY A 113 -12.11 -2.11 6.03
N ILE A 114 -12.12 -2.13 7.37
CA ILE A 114 -11.04 -2.71 8.19
C ILE A 114 -10.86 -4.20 7.91
N GLY A 115 -11.96 -4.95 7.79
CA GLY A 115 -11.93 -6.37 7.47
C GLY A 115 -11.25 -6.65 6.14
N LEU A 116 -11.62 -5.90 5.10
CA LEU A 116 -10.98 -6.01 3.79
C LEU A 116 -9.49 -5.65 3.82
N ALA A 117 -9.13 -4.52 4.46
CA ALA A 117 -7.74 -4.12 4.62
C ALA A 117 -6.92 -5.18 5.37
N SER A 118 -7.46 -5.75 6.44
CA SER A 118 -6.80 -6.81 7.22
C SER A 118 -6.57 -8.05 6.38
N VAL A 119 -7.57 -8.47 5.58
CA VAL A 119 -7.43 -9.61 4.65
C VAL A 119 -6.33 -9.35 3.62
N LEU A 120 -6.31 -8.16 3.01
CA LEU A 120 -5.27 -7.78 2.05
C LEU A 120 -3.87 -7.82 2.67
N VAL A 121 -3.70 -7.28 3.88
CA VAL A 121 -2.42 -7.33 4.61
C VAL A 121 -1.98 -8.77 4.85
N VAL A 122 -2.89 -9.66 5.26
CA VAL A 122 -2.57 -11.08 5.47
C VAL A 122 -2.16 -11.75 4.15
N LEU A 123 -2.88 -11.52 3.06
CA LEU A 123 -2.58 -12.12 1.76
C LEU A 123 -1.24 -11.63 1.20
N ILE A 124 -1.00 -10.32 1.23
CA ILE A 124 0.25 -9.71 0.78
C ILE A 124 1.41 -10.15 1.66
N GLY A 125 1.23 -10.15 2.98
CA GLY A 125 2.22 -10.63 3.94
C GLY A 125 2.58 -12.09 3.68
N ALA A 126 1.58 -12.97 3.53
CA ALA A 126 1.80 -14.39 3.23
C ALA A 126 2.54 -14.60 1.90
N ALA A 127 2.20 -13.84 0.85
CA ALA A 127 2.90 -13.90 -0.44
C ALA A 127 4.31 -13.28 -0.39
N SER A 128 4.53 -12.29 0.49
CA SER A 128 5.79 -11.53 0.59
C SER A 128 6.80 -12.17 1.53
N ILE A 129 6.37 -13.04 2.46
CA ILE A 129 7.27 -13.84 3.30
C ILE A 129 7.93 -14.91 2.42
N ARG A 130 8.94 -14.50 1.66
CA ARG A 130 9.92 -15.42 1.08
C ARG A 130 10.92 -15.74 2.17
N ASN A 131 10.93 -16.99 2.63
CA ASN A 131 11.96 -17.49 3.52
C ASN A 131 13.33 -17.32 2.85
N PRO A 132 14.20 -16.40 3.32
CA PRO A 132 15.48 -16.14 2.69
C PRO A 132 16.48 -17.20 3.15
N ARG A 133 16.25 -18.47 2.77
CA ARG A 133 17.26 -19.53 2.91
C ARG A 133 18.35 -19.30 1.86
N ARG A 134 19.18 -18.30 2.11
CA ARG A 134 20.35 -18.03 1.29
C ARG A 134 21.45 -19.00 1.73
N VAL A 135 21.64 -20.08 0.97
CA VAL A 135 22.82 -20.94 1.12
C VAL A 135 24.04 -20.15 0.63
N ILE A 136 24.67 -19.40 1.53
CA ILE A 136 25.93 -18.73 1.24
C ILE A 136 27.03 -19.79 1.35
N ARG A 137 27.66 -20.13 0.23
CA ARG A 137 28.88 -20.96 0.26
C ARG A 137 29.92 -20.22 1.10
N ALA A 138 30.55 -20.89 2.06
CA ALA A 138 31.52 -20.30 2.99
C ALA A 138 32.59 -19.41 2.31
N LYS A 139 33.00 -19.77 1.08
CA LYS A 139 33.91 -18.97 0.23
C LYS A 139 33.44 -17.56 -0.16
N ARG A 140 32.16 -17.23 0.07
CA ARG A 140 31.56 -15.91 -0.19
C ARG A 140 31.13 -15.20 1.10
N CYS A 141 31.49 -15.73 2.27
CA CYS A 141 31.27 -15.04 3.53
C CYS A 141 32.29 -13.91 3.68
N PRO A 142 31.88 -12.68 4.04
CA PRO A 142 32.79 -11.56 4.27
C PRO A 142 33.87 -11.82 5.34
N GLY A 143 33.69 -12.84 6.19
CA GLY A 143 34.68 -13.30 7.19
C GLY A 143 35.60 -14.44 6.74
N ALA A 144 35.63 -14.77 5.44
CA ALA A 144 36.38 -15.92 4.90
C ALA A 144 37.92 -15.88 4.98
N PRO A 145 38.63 -14.79 5.36
CA PRO A 145 40.09 -14.89 5.54
C PRO A 145 40.51 -15.69 6.78
N LEU A 146 39.66 -15.80 7.82
CA LEU A 146 40.08 -16.33 9.13
C LEU A 146 39.63 -17.76 9.39
N VAL A 147 38.60 -18.26 8.70
CA VAL A 147 38.15 -19.65 8.88
C VAL A 147 38.91 -20.55 7.91
N GLY A 148 40.06 -21.07 8.37
CA GLY A 148 40.90 -22.02 7.63
C GLY A 148 42.31 -21.51 7.27
N ALA A 149 42.73 -20.36 7.78
CA ALA A 149 44.12 -19.91 7.63
C ALA A 149 45.08 -20.87 8.36
N PRO A 150 46.24 -21.24 7.77
CA PRO A 150 47.27 -21.96 8.49
C PRO A 150 47.72 -21.10 9.69
N PRO A 151 48.12 -21.72 10.82
CA PRO A 151 48.46 -20.99 12.05
C PRO A 151 49.50 -19.88 11.83
N ASP A 152 50.38 -20.07 10.84
CA ASP A 152 51.43 -19.11 10.47
C ASP A 152 50.89 -17.78 9.91
N ALA A 153 49.73 -17.80 9.23
CA ALA A 153 49.09 -16.60 8.70
C ALA A 153 48.27 -15.83 9.75
N ALA A 154 47.77 -16.52 10.79
CA ALA A 154 47.06 -15.90 11.90
C ALA A 154 48.01 -15.17 12.87
N ALA A 155 49.24 -15.65 13.03
CA ALA A 155 50.25 -15.04 13.90
C ALA A 155 50.78 -13.69 13.38
N LEU A 156 50.84 -13.50 12.07
CA LEU A 156 51.34 -12.26 11.44
C LEU A 156 50.41 -11.06 11.64
N GLN A 157 49.10 -11.26 11.81
CA GLN A 157 48.15 -10.18 12.10
C GLN A 157 48.10 -9.76 13.57
N ALA A 158 48.56 -10.60 14.50
CA ALA A 158 48.61 -10.26 15.93
C ALA A 158 49.84 -9.42 16.31
N SER A 159 50.76 -9.19 15.37
CA SER A 159 52.05 -8.53 15.59
C SER A 159 52.19 -7.19 14.83
N ALA A 160 51.11 -6.71 14.21
CA ALA A 160 51.02 -5.42 13.53
C ALA A 160 49.97 -4.54 14.22
#